data_AF-A0A7R9CRE4-F1
#
_entry.id   AF-A0A7R9CRE4-F1
#
_cell.length_a   1.000
_cell.length_b   1.000
_cell.length_c   1.000
_cell.angle_alpha   90.00
_cell.angle_beta   90.00
_cell.angle_gamma   90.00
#
_symmetry.space_group_name_H-M   'P 1'
#
loop_
_entity.id
_entity.type
_entity.pdbx_description
1 polymer ?
#
loop_
_entity_poly.entity_id
_entity_poly.type
_entity_poly.pdbx_seq_one_letter_code
_entity_poly.pdbx_strand_id
1 'polypeptide(L)'
;MRSAEEAGFDVLQVVSEPSAAVLAYGIGLQDEEELFCLVYRLGGVSLDVTIMQVNSGMYTVCSALHVSHLGGDRFTKILADFLAGEFRQKWKLDPQESRRSMAKLMAAAETCKHVLSTMSTAHCFVESLCEGVDFSCNVSRARFENLIAQNIQEYLQPVRDILEKASLSNSSVSKIIICGGSMKIPKLQKMVSDLFPEATMFSSINPDEVIAVGAAKQASFLSCSFDPDCEHLSMELPAVSKPIFIKLSGQSELKYVIPELSPVPVKRIHTYPVDSGYSEITVELYEKERIDSDISKLLGKATLTELNGATQISVEVNINNIGGLHMTLTEPKSQIKASLKLDAPS
;
A
#
# COMPACT_ATOMS: atom_id res chain seq x y z
N MET A 1 -3.45 -12.45 -15.82
CA MET A 1 -2.92 -12.40 -17.19
C MET A 1 -3.51 -13.52 -18.04
N ARG A 2 -3.08 -14.78 -17.89
CA ARG A 2 -3.60 -15.93 -18.68
C ARG A 2 -5.13 -16.01 -18.78
N SER A 3 -5.85 -15.88 -17.66
CA SER A 3 -7.32 -15.93 -17.68
C SER A 3 -7.98 -14.79 -18.48
N ALA A 4 -7.33 -13.63 -18.58
CA ALA A 4 -7.83 -12.51 -19.40
C ALA A 4 -7.55 -12.75 -20.89
N GLU A 5 -6.38 -13.29 -21.23
CA GLU A 5 -6.02 -13.69 -22.59
C GLU A 5 -6.94 -14.80 -23.11
N GLU A 6 -7.25 -15.80 -22.27
CA GLU A 6 -8.22 -16.86 -22.58
C GLU A 6 -9.65 -16.33 -22.80
N ALA A 7 -9.99 -15.21 -22.15
CA ALA A 7 -11.25 -14.50 -22.36
C ALA A 7 -11.23 -13.56 -23.58
N GLY A 8 -10.12 -13.49 -24.33
CA GLY A 8 -9.97 -12.71 -25.55
C GLY A 8 -9.52 -11.25 -25.34
N PHE A 9 -9.04 -10.89 -24.15
CA PHE A 9 -8.49 -9.56 -23.89
C PHE A 9 -7.01 -9.47 -24.25
N ASP A 10 -6.61 -8.38 -24.90
CA ASP A 10 -5.21 -7.99 -25.06
C ASP A 10 -4.73 -7.30 -23.76
N VAL A 11 -3.81 -7.94 -23.04
CA VAL A 11 -3.36 -7.47 -21.73
C VAL A 11 -2.16 -6.55 -21.90
N LEU A 12 -2.41 -5.24 -21.99
CA LEU A 12 -1.38 -4.22 -22.16
C LEU A 12 -0.40 -4.15 -20.97
N GLN A 13 -0.92 -4.17 -19.74
CA GLN A 13 -0.13 -4.08 -18.52
C GLN A 13 -0.90 -4.66 -17.34
N VAL A 14 -0.19 -5.33 -16.43
CA VAL A 14 -0.71 -5.70 -15.11
C VAL A 14 -0.34 -4.60 -14.11
N VAL A 15 -1.35 -4.02 -13.45
CA VAL A 15 -1.19 -2.97 -12.44
C VAL A 15 -1.51 -3.56 -11.07
N SER A 16 -0.72 -3.23 -10.06
CA SER A 16 -1.04 -3.62 -8.69
C SER A 16 -2.30 -2.87 -8.21
N GLU A 17 -3.15 -3.54 -7.44
CA GLU A 17 -4.34 -2.89 -6.85
C GLU A 17 -4.02 -1.61 -6.06
N PRO A 18 -2.98 -1.56 -5.19
CA PRO A 18 -2.69 -0.32 -4.47
C PRO A 18 -2.17 0.80 -5.37
N SER A 19 -1.38 0.49 -6.42
CA SER A 19 -0.98 1.49 -7.42
C SER A 19 -2.18 2.04 -8.18
N ALA A 20 -3.10 1.16 -8.59
CA ALA A 20 -4.34 1.58 -9.25
C ALA A 20 -5.18 2.47 -8.32
N ALA A 21 -5.29 2.12 -7.04
CA ALA A 21 -6.04 2.92 -6.07
C ALA A 21 -5.47 4.34 -5.89
N VAL A 22 -4.13 4.48 -5.82
CA VAL A 22 -3.46 5.80 -5.78
C VAL A 22 -3.73 6.58 -7.07
N LEU A 23 -3.59 5.91 -8.23
CA LEU A 23 -3.80 6.52 -9.54
C LEU A 23 -5.25 6.97 -9.78
N ALA A 24 -6.22 6.25 -9.20
CA ALA A 24 -7.64 6.59 -9.32
C ALA A 24 -7.92 8.04 -8.87
N TYR A 25 -7.20 8.52 -7.87
CA TYR A 25 -7.29 9.90 -7.37
C TYR A 25 -6.25 10.85 -7.98
N GLY A 26 -5.43 10.40 -8.92
CA GLY A 26 -4.39 11.20 -9.56
C GLY A 26 -3.28 11.65 -8.62
N ILE A 27 -3.12 10.96 -7.49
CA ILE A 27 -2.12 11.29 -6.47
C ILE A 27 -0.73 11.06 -7.07
N GLY A 28 0.18 12.02 -6.90
CA GLY A 28 1.54 11.97 -7.44
C GLY A 28 1.70 12.45 -8.88
N LEU A 29 0.63 12.78 -9.61
CA LEU A 29 0.74 13.25 -11.00
C LEU A 29 1.20 14.71 -11.10
N GLN A 30 0.92 15.52 -10.08
CA GLN A 30 1.27 16.96 -10.01
C GLN A 30 2.00 17.31 -8.71
N ASP A 31 2.20 16.33 -7.82
CA ASP A 31 2.90 16.55 -6.55
C ASP A 31 4.42 16.54 -6.81
N GLU A 32 5.13 17.63 -6.47
CA GLU A 32 6.60 17.72 -6.58
C GLU A 32 7.32 17.08 -5.39
N GLU A 33 6.63 16.93 -4.26
CA GLU A 33 7.19 16.38 -3.03
C GLU A 33 6.89 14.89 -2.87
N GLU A 34 7.78 14.21 -2.16
CA GLU A 34 7.60 12.82 -1.74
C GLU A 34 6.48 12.71 -0.70
N LEU A 35 5.57 11.76 -0.92
CA LEU A 35 4.39 11.56 -0.07
C LEU A 35 4.23 10.08 0.29
N PHE A 36 3.82 9.82 1.53
CA PHE A 36 3.38 8.49 1.95
C PHE A 36 1.86 8.41 1.99
N CYS A 37 1.33 7.38 1.35
CA CYS A 37 -0.10 7.12 1.24
C CYS A 37 -0.43 5.76 1.87
N LEU A 38 -1.52 5.70 2.64
CA LEU A 38 -2.11 4.44 3.08
C LEU A 38 -3.19 4.03 2.08
N VAL A 39 -3.05 2.86 1.46
CA VAL A 39 -4.14 2.20 0.74
C VAL A 39 -4.75 1.14 1.67
N TYR A 40 -6.02 1.35 2.03
CA TYR A 40 -6.78 0.47 2.92
C TYR A 40 -7.94 -0.17 2.14
N ARG A 41 -7.77 -1.44 1.74
CA ARG A 41 -8.75 -2.21 0.96
C ARG A 41 -9.47 -3.22 1.84
N LEU A 42 -10.73 -2.96 2.16
CA LEU A 42 -11.55 -3.94 2.87
C LEU A 42 -12.65 -4.50 1.98
N GLY A 43 -12.42 -5.73 1.51
CA GLY A 43 -13.33 -6.47 0.65
C GLY A 43 -14.40 -7.24 1.41
N GLY A 44 -15.03 -8.17 0.69
CA GLY A 44 -16.02 -9.09 1.27
C GLY A 44 -15.40 -10.12 2.20
N VAL A 45 -14.21 -10.63 1.87
CA VAL A 45 -13.58 -11.77 2.57
C VAL A 45 -12.19 -11.46 3.12
N SER A 46 -11.52 -10.42 2.61
CA SER A 46 -10.15 -10.09 2.99
C SER A 46 -9.93 -8.61 3.16
N LEU A 47 -8.85 -8.31 3.88
CA LEU A 47 -8.31 -6.98 4.11
C LEU A 47 -6.90 -6.91 3.53
N ASP A 48 -6.62 -5.89 2.72
CA ASP A 48 -5.29 -5.56 2.25
C ASP A 48 -4.94 -4.16 2.70
N VAL A 49 -3.78 -4.02 3.33
CA VAL A 49 -3.29 -2.73 3.80
C VAL A 49 -1.89 -2.51 3.26
N THR A 50 -1.69 -1.38 2.58
CA THR A 50 -0.42 -1.08 1.90
C THR A 50 0.02 0.35 2.21
N ILE A 51 1.28 0.53 2.59
CA ILE A 51 1.93 1.84 2.57
C ILE A 51 2.61 2.02 1.22
N MET A 52 2.21 3.08 0.53
CA MET A 52 2.75 3.50 -0.76
C MET A 52 3.59 4.76 -0.56
N GLN A 53 4.80 4.76 -1.11
CA GLN A 53 5.56 5.98 -1.35
C GLN A 53 5.27 6.45 -2.77
N VAL A 54 4.92 7.72 -2.88
CA VAL A 54 4.58 8.38 -4.14
C VAL A 54 5.55 9.52 -4.36
N ASN A 55 6.23 9.52 -5.50
CA ASN A 55 7.20 10.54 -5.83
C ASN A 55 7.19 10.79 -7.35
N SER A 56 6.70 11.96 -7.76
CA SER A 56 6.63 12.40 -9.17
C SER A 56 6.14 11.33 -10.15
N GLY A 57 4.94 10.79 -9.90
CA GLY A 57 4.30 9.77 -10.73
C GLY A 57 4.80 8.34 -10.50
N MET A 58 5.82 8.14 -9.66
CA MET A 58 6.31 6.81 -9.30
C MET A 58 5.66 6.30 -8.03
N TYR A 59 5.16 5.07 -8.10
CA TYR A 59 4.45 4.41 -7.01
C TYR A 59 5.27 3.22 -6.51
N THR A 60 5.80 3.33 -5.29
CA THR A 60 6.60 2.28 -4.65
C THR A 60 5.85 1.71 -3.46
N VAL A 61 5.75 0.38 -3.37
CA VAL A 61 5.20 -0.30 -2.20
C VAL A 61 6.29 -0.36 -1.12
N CYS A 62 6.09 0.33 0.00
CA CYS A 62 7.02 0.29 1.14
C CYS A 62 6.79 -0.94 2.00
N SER A 63 5.53 -1.21 2.32
CA SER A 63 5.10 -2.36 3.11
C SER A 63 3.66 -2.72 2.74
N ALA A 64 3.34 -4.00 2.80
CA ALA A 64 2.01 -4.50 2.51
C ALA A 64 1.68 -5.69 3.42
N LEU A 65 0.41 -5.84 3.74
CA LEU A 65 -0.11 -6.96 4.51
C LEU A 65 -1.49 -7.37 3.98
N HIS A 66 -1.61 -8.64 3.63
CA HIS A 66 -2.87 -9.29 3.27
C HIS A 66 -3.37 -10.13 4.44
N VAL A 67 -4.63 -9.95 4.82
CA VAL A 67 -5.30 -10.69 5.87
C VAL A 67 -6.56 -11.35 5.30
N SER A 68 -6.44 -12.66 5.04
CA SER A 68 -7.44 -13.45 4.33
C SER A 68 -8.71 -13.78 5.11
N HIS A 69 -8.69 -13.57 6.43
CA HIS A 69 -9.82 -13.90 7.32
C HIS A 69 -10.55 -12.66 7.85
N LEU A 70 -10.10 -11.45 7.49
CA LEU A 70 -10.74 -10.19 7.89
C LEU A 70 -11.50 -9.59 6.71
N GLY A 71 -12.76 -10.00 6.55
CA GLY A 71 -13.66 -9.49 5.53
C GLY A 71 -14.90 -8.81 6.10
N GLY A 72 -15.71 -8.25 5.20
CA GLY A 72 -17.06 -7.76 5.51
C GLY A 72 -18.09 -8.86 5.80
N ASP A 73 -17.79 -10.10 5.40
CA ASP A 73 -18.56 -11.31 5.71
C ASP A 73 -18.65 -11.58 7.22
N ARG A 74 -17.59 -11.28 7.99
CA ARG A 74 -17.64 -11.34 9.46
C ARG A 74 -18.65 -10.36 10.04
N PHE A 75 -18.72 -9.14 9.52
CA PHE A 75 -19.73 -8.17 9.96
C PHE A 75 -21.14 -8.63 9.59
N THR A 76 -21.31 -9.25 8.42
CA THR A 76 -22.56 -9.92 8.04
C THR A 76 -22.92 -11.01 9.06
N LYS A 77 -21.96 -11.86 9.44
CA LYS A 77 -22.18 -12.94 10.42
C LYS A 77 -22.56 -12.41 11.80
N ILE A 78 -21.89 -11.37 12.29
CA ILE A 78 -22.22 -10.71 13.57
C ILE A 78 -23.67 -10.20 13.56
N LEU A 79 -24.08 -9.56 12.46
CA LEU A 79 -25.45 -9.07 12.31
C LEU A 79 -26.46 -10.23 12.22
N ALA A 80 -26.14 -11.29 11.48
CA ALA A 80 -27.00 -12.48 11.37
C ALA A 80 -27.17 -13.19 12.73
N ASP A 81 -26.12 -13.28 13.54
CA ASP A 81 -26.18 -13.87 14.88
C ASP A 81 -27.03 -13.04 15.84
N PHE A 82 -26.91 -11.72 15.78
CA PHE A 82 -27.80 -10.83 16.52
C PHE A 82 -29.27 -11.05 16.13
N LEU A 83 -29.57 -11.08 14.82
CA LEU A 83 -30.92 -11.31 14.31
C LEU A 83 -31.47 -12.70 14.69
N ALA A 84 -30.61 -13.73 14.72
CA ALA A 84 -30.97 -15.06 15.19
C ALA A 84 -31.36 -15.05 16.67
N GLY A 85 -30.64 -14.28 17.50
CA GLY A 85 -30.97 -14.05 18.90
C GLY A 85 -32.33 -13.38 19.09
N GLU A 86 -32.63 -12.33 18.30
CA GLU A 86 -33.93 -11.65 18.33
C GLU A 86 -35.09 -12.61 17.95
N PHE A 87 -34.90 -13.43 16.92
CA PHE A 87 -35.88 -14.46 16.53
C PHE A 87 -36.10 -15.47 17.67
N ARG A 88 -35.02 -15.97 18.27
CA ARG A 88 -35.08 -16.93 19.39
C ARG A 88 -35.78 -16.36 20.61
N GLN A 89 -35.52 -15.09 20.93
CA GLN A 89 -36.18 -14.43 22.05
C GLN A 89 -37.70 -14.35 21.85
N LYS A 90 -38.13 -14.00 20.63
CA LYS A 90 -39.53 -13.80 20.25
C LYS A 90 -40.32 -15.11 20.09
N TRP A 91 -39.73 -16.12 19.45
CA TRP A 91 -40.45 -17.34 19.05
C TRP A 91 -40.02 -18.60 19.78
N LYS A 92 -38.97 -18.54 20.61
CA LYS A 92 -38.39 -19.70 21.31
C LYS A 92 -37.89 -20.82 20.40
N LEU A 93 -37.64 -20.52 19.14
CA LEU A 93 -37.07 -21.40 18.12
C LEU A 93 -35.67 -20.90 17.74
N ASP A 94 -34.73 -21.81 17.47
CA ASP A 94 -33.36 -21.44 17.14
C ASP A 94 -33.04 -21.66 15.64
N PRO A 95 -32.92 -20.59 14.83
CA PRO A 95 -32.57 -20.73 13.42
C PRO A 95 -31.14 -21.26 13.21
N GLN A 96 -30.28 -21.23 14.25
CA GLN A 96 -28.91 -21.76 14.17
C GLN A 96 -28.86 -23.29 14.04
N GLU A 97 -29.92 -24.00 14.42
CA GLU A 97 -30.02 -25.45 14.27
C GLU A 97 -30.22 -25.89 12.80
N SER A 98 -30.61 -24.96 11.93
CA SER A 98 -30.86 -25.20 10.51
C SER A 98 -29.89 -24.42 9.62
N ARG A 99 -29.05 -25.14 8.86
CA ARG A 99 -28.15 -24.54 7.86
C ARG A 99 -28.92 -23.70 6.83
N ARG A 100 -30.11 -24.15 6.43
CA ARG A 100 -30.97 -23.43 5.48
C ARG A 100 -31.47 -22.12 6.07
N SER A 101 -31.88 -22.13 7.34
CA SER A 101 -32.37 -20.94 8.05
C SER A 101 -31.25 -19.92 8.21
N MET A 102 -30.06 -20.35 8.63
CA MET A 102 -28.90 -19.46 8.71
C MET A 102 -28.46 -18.91 7.35
N ALA A 103 -28.53 -19.70 6.27
CA ALA A 103 -28.21 -19.19 4.93
C ALA A 103 -29.18 -18.08 4.49
N LYS A 104 -30.50 -18.26 4.71
CA LYS A 104 -31.50 -17.20 4.46
C LYS A 104 -31.21 -15.95 5.30
N LEU A 105 -30.90 -16.13 6.59
CA LEU A 105 -30.65 -15.03 7.50
C LEU A 105 -29.36 -14.27 7.17
N MET A 106 -28.31 -14.98 6.75
CA MET A 106 -27.05 -14.37 6.27
C MET A 106 -27.28 -13.48 5.05
N ALA A 107 -28.04 -13.93 4.05
CA ALA A 107 -28.36 -13.13 2.88
C ALA A 107 -29.18 -11.86 3.23
N ALA A 108 -30.15 -12.01 4.13
CA ALA A 108 -30.93 -10.87 4.63
C ALA A 108 -30.05 -9.90 5.45
N ALA A 109 -29.16 -10.42 6.30
CA ALA A 109 -28.22 -9.62 7.08
C ALA A 109 -27.24 -8.85 6.18
N GLU A 110 -26.75 -9.45 5.09
CA GLU A 110 -25.89 -8.78 4.12
C GLU A 110 -26.62 -7.60 3.45
N THR A 111 -27.88 -7.83 3.07
CA THR A 111 -28.74 -6.78 2.50
C THR A 111 -28.94 -5.65 3.51
N CYS A 112 -29.26 -5.98 4.77
CA CYS A 112 -29.37 -4.99 5.84
C CYS A 112 -28.06 -4.23 6.05
N LYS A 113 -26.90 -4.90 6.06
CA LYS A 113 -25.58 -4.25 6.19
C LYS A 113 -25.34 -3.22 5.08
N HIS A 114 -25.68 -3.55 3.83
CA HIS A 114 -25.57 -2.62 2.71
C HIS A 114 -26.48 -1.39 2.90
N VAL A 115 -27.74 -1.62 3.29
CA VAL A 115 -28.68 -0.51 3.59
C VAL A 115 -28.17 0.33 4.75
N LEU A 116 -27.66 -0.27 5.82
CA LEU A 116 -27.14 0.44 7.00
C LEU A 116 -25.87 1.25 6.72
N SER A 117 -25.16 0.94 5.63
CA SER A 117 -24.00 1.73 5.20
C SER A 117 -24.40 3.11 4.64
N THR A 118 -25.65 3.27 4.19
CA THR A 118 -26.18 4.53 3.63
C THR A 118 -27.32 5.12 4.47
N MET A 119 -28.26 4.29 4.93
CA MET A 119 -29.42 4.64 5.74
C MET A 119 -29.20 4.39 7.24
N SER A 120 -29.92 5.10 8.10
CA SER A 120 -29.81 4.97 9.56
C SER A 120 -30.54 3.76 10.12
N THR A 121 -31.44 3.15 9.35
CA THR A 121 -32.21 1.95 9.72
C THR A 121 -32.35 1.01 8.52
N ALA A 122 -32.53 -0.28 8.80
CA ALA A 122 -32.82 -1.32 7.82
C ALA A 122 -33.87 -2.29 8.37
N HIS A 123 -34.82 -2.68 7.52
CA HIS A 123 -35.81 -3.70 7.83
C HIS A 123 -35.32 -5.07 7.32
N CYS A 124 -35.13 -6.02 8.24
CA CYS A 124 -34.83 -7.40 7.93
C CYS A 124 -36.14 -8.19 7.87
N PHE A 125 -36.45 -8.76 6.72
CA PHE A 125 -37.58 -9.67 6.54
C PHE A 125 -37.11 -10.98 5.93
N VAL A 126 -37.52 -12.09 6.52
CA VAL A 126 -37.25 -13.43 6.00
C VAL A 126 -38.50 -14.28 6.13
N GLU A 127 -39.07 -14.67 5.00
CA GLU A 127 -40.19 -15.60 4.95
C GLU A 127 -39.76 -17.00 5.37
N SER A 128 -40.57 -17.65 6.22
CA SER A 128 -40.41 -19.01 6.70
C SER A 128 -38.96 -19.26 7.13
N LEU A 129 -38.49 -18.44 8.09
CA LEU A 129 -37.11 -18.48 8.55
C LEU A 129 -36.84 -19.79 9.28
N CYS A 130 -37.69 -20.17 10.23
CA CYS A 130 -37.57 -21.43 10.97
C CYS A 130 -38.97 -22.00 11.25
N GLU A 131 -39.17 -23.30 11.02
CA GLU A 131 -40.44 -24.02 11.25
C GLU A 131 -41.70 -23.34 10.72
N GLY A 132 -41.62 -22.70 9.54
CA GLY A 132 -42.76 -21.99 8.95
C GLY A 132 -43.00 -20.58 9.47
N VAL A 133 -42.24 -20.13 10.47
CA VAL A 133 -42.40 -18.80 11.09
C VAL A 133 -41.61 -17.75 10.31
N ASP A 134 -42.29 -16.67 9.93
CA ASP A 134 -41.69 -15.50 9.31
C ASP A 134 -40.91 -14.66 10.33
N PHE A 135 -39.84 -14.02 9.88
CA PHE A 135 -39.06 -13.09 10.68
C PHE A 135 -39.16 -11.67 10.11
N SER A 136 -39.40 -10.71 11.01
CA SER A 136 -39.39 -9.28 10.72
C SER A 136 -38.76 -8.57 11.91
N CYS A 137 -37.71 -7.79 11.64
CA CYS A 137 -36.97 -7.02 12.63
C CYS A 137 -36.41 -5.74 12.00
N ASN A 138 -36.54 -4.61 12.69
CA ASN A 138 -35.87 -3.37 12.31
C ASN A 138 -34.56 -3.23 13.09
N VAL A 139 -33.47 -2.93 12.39
CA VAL A 139 -32.15 -2.69 12.98
C VAL A 139 -31.70 -1.28 12.64
N SER A 140 -31.13 -0.58 13.62
CA SER A 140 -30.52 0.74 13.40
C SER A 140 -29.02 0.63 13.13
N ARG A 141 -28.45 1.61 12.42
CA ARG A 141 -27.00 1.71 12.18
C ARG A 141 -26.24 1.74 13.49
N ALA A 142 -26.71 2.54 14.46
CA ALA A 142 -26.09 2.61 15.78
C ALA A 142 -26.04 1.24 16.47
N ARG A 143 -27.09 0.42 16.35
CA ARG A 143 -27.07 -0.95 16.89
C ARG A 143 -26.05 -1.80 16.16
N PHE A 144 -26.02 -1.78 14.83
CA PHE A 144 -25.04 -2.53 14.03
C PHE A 144 -23.60 -2.12 14.36
N GLU A 145 -23.31 -0.83 14.40
CA GLU A 145 -21.97 -0.30 14.74
C GLU A 145 -21.54 -0.72 16.15
N ASN A 146 -22.47 -0.73 17.11
CA ASN A 146 -22.19 -1.24 18.46
C ASN A 146 -21.89 -2.74 18.48
N LEU A 147 -22.56 -3.54 17.64
CA LEU A 147 -22.29 -4.99 17.55
C LEU A 147 -20.89 -5.26 17.01
N ILE A 148 -20.47 -4.54 15.98
CA ILE A 148 -19.15 -4.75 15.36
C ILE A 148 -18.01 -4.06 16.14
N ALA A 149 -18.31 -3.11 17.03
CA ALA A 149 -17.32 -2.27 17.73
C ALA A 149 -16.20 -3.07 18.42
N GLN A 150 -16.53 -4.23 19.00
CA GLN A 150 -15.57 -5.09 19.70
C GLN A 150 -14.54 -5.71 18.73
N ASN A 151 -14.91 -5.90 17.47
CA ASN A 151 -14.05 -6.52 16.46
C ASN A 151 -13.22 -5.51 15.68
N ILE A 152 -13.60 -4.22 15.65
CA ILE A 152 -12.93 -3.26 14.75
C ILE A 152 -11.45 -3.06 15.12
N GLN A 153 -11.05 -3.24 16.37
CA GLN A 153 -9.63 -3.16 16.75
C GLN A 153 -8.76 -4.16 15.98
N GLU A 154 -9.29 -5.36 15.70
CA GLU A 154 -8.62 -6.38 14.89
C GLU A 154 -8.37 -5.91 13.45
N TYR A 155 -9.25 -5.07 12.91
CA TYR A 155 -9.12 -4.50 11.57
C TYR A 155 -8.11 -3.34 11.51
N LEU A 156 -7.81 -2.71 12.65
CA LEU A 156 -6.79 -1.64 12.72
C LEU A 156 -5.38 -2.17 12.97
N GLN A 157 -5.24 -3.35 13.56
CA GLN A 157 -3.93 -3.93 13.87
C GLN A 157 -3.02 -4.05 12.63
N PRO A 158 -3.51 -4.51 11.46
CA PRO A 158 -2.69 -4.57 10.23
C PRO A 158 -2.07 -3.23 9.83
N VAL A 159 -2.74 -2.11 10.11
CA VAL A 159 -2.20 -0.76 9.82
C VAL A 159 -0.97 -0.47 10.67
N ARG A 160 -1.01 -0.82 11.96
CA ARG A 160 0.12 -0.64 12.89
C ARG A 160 1.32 -1.49 12.46
N ASP A 161 1.06 -2.74 12.10
CA ASP A 161 2.09 -3.70 11.71
C ASP A 161 2.83 -3.25 10.43
N ILE A 162 2.13 -2.69 9.44
CA ILE A 162 2.78 -2.22 8.21
C ILE A 162 3.52 -0.89 8.39
N LEU A 163 3.06 -0.02 9.30
CA LEU A 163 3.76 1.21 9.63
C LEU A 163 5.08 0.93 10.33
N GLU A 164 5.08 -0.02 11.28
CA GLU A 164 6.30 -0.48 11.94
C GLU A 164 7.28 -1.09 10.92
N LYS A 165 6.79 -1.97 10.02
CA LYS A 165 7.61 -2.54 8.92
C LYS A 165 8.18 -1.47 7.99
N ALA A 166 7.44 -0.40 7.73
CA ALA A 166 7.91 0.73 6.94
C ALA A 166 8.81 1.71 7.74
N SER A 167 8.95 1.52 9.06
CA SER A 167 9.62 2.46 9.95
C SER A 167 9.04 3.88 9.88
N LEU A 168 7.71 4.00 9.77
CA LEU A 168 6.98 5.26 9.68
C LEU A 168 6.07 5.46 10.90
N SER A 169 5.90 6.71 11.32
CA SER A 169 4.87 7.09 12.29
C SER A 169 3.55 7.40 11.58
N ASN A 170 2.45 7.44 12.33
CA ASN A 170 1.15 7.82 11.79
C ASN A 170 1.19 9.22 11.11
N SER A 171 1.93 10.17 11.69
CA SER A 171 2.08 11.52 11.13
C SER A 171 2.82 11.56 9.80
N SER A 172 3.57 10.52 9.43
CA SER A 172 4.26 10.45 8.14
C SER A 172 3.31 10.18 6.97
N VAL A 173 2.14 9.60 7.23
CA VAL A 173 1.14 9.30 6.19
C VAL A 173 0.31 10.55 5.93
N SER A 174 0.37 11.06 4.70
CA SER A 174 -0.30 12.32 4.31
C SER A 174 -1.67 12.08 3.66
N LYS A 175 -1.85 10.93 2.99
CA LYS A 175 -3.06 10.63 2.21
C LYS A 175 -3.55 9.22 2.54
N ILE A 176 -4.87 9.04 2.71
CA ILE A 176 -5.51 7.73 2.91
C ILE A 176 -6.47 7.47 1.76
N ILE A 177 -6.28 6.34 1.08
CA ILE A 177 -7.19 5.84 0.05
C ILE A 177 -7.96 4.65 0.62
N ILE A 178 -9.29 4.76 0.68
CA ILE A 178 -10.15 3.65 1.08
C ILE A 178 -10.72 2.96 -0.15
N CYS A 179 -10.73 1.63 -0.15
CA CYS A 179 -11.29 0.83 -1.25
C CYS A 179 -11.93 -0.46 -0.74
N GLY A 180 -12.78 -1.08 -1.57
CA GLY A 180 -13.56 -2.26 -1.23
C GLY A 180 -14.90 -1.94 -0.54
N GLY A 181 -15.93 -2.71 -0.85
CA GLY A 181 -17.31 -2.40 -0.48
C GLY A 181 -17.59 -2.29 1.01
N SER A 182 -16.83 -2.99 1.85
CA SER A 182 -16.97 -2.88 3.31
C SER A 182 -16.52 -1.51 3.83
N MET A 183 -15.68 -0.79 3.08
CA MET A 183 -15.32 0.60 3.40
C MET A 183 -16.46 1.58 3.20
N LYS A 184 -17.65 1.16 2.73
CA LYS A 184 -18.87 1.98 2.77
C LYS A 184 -19.44 2.14 4.18
N ILE A 185 -19.03 1.32 5.15
CA ILE A 185 -19.51 1.40 6.54
C ILE A 185 -18.91 2.66 7.20
N PRO A 186 -19.73 3.64 7.62
CA PRO A 186 -19.22 4.93 8.12
C PRO A 186 -18.32 4.81 9.35
N LYS A 187 -18.64 3.89 10.28
CA LYS A 187 -17.81 3.63 11.46
C LYS A 187 -16.38 3.19 11.11
N LEU A 188 -16.20 2.39 10.05
CA LEU A 188 -14.89 1.91 9.63
C LEU A 188 -14.07 3.06 9.02
N GLN A 189 -14.68 3.87 8.16
CA GLN A 189 -14.02 5.06 7.60
C GLN A 189 -13.56 6.00 8.73
N LYS A 190 -14.46 6.30 9.67
CA LYS A 190 -14.13 7.14 10.83
C LYS A 190 -12.95 6.58 11.62
N MET A 191 -12.95 5.28 11.89
CA MET A 191 -11.87 4.66 12.66
C MET A 191 -10.52 4.67 11.96
N VAL A 192 -10.49 4.49 10.63
CA VAL A 192 -9.25 4.64 9.86
C VAL A 192 -8.81 6.11 9.88
N SER A 193 -9.73 7.07 9.72
CA SER A 193 -9.42 8.49 9.78
C SER A 193 -8.89 8.93 11.15
N ASP A 194 -9.46 8.41 12.25
CA ASP A 194 -9.08 8.75 13.62
C ASP A 194 -7.63 8.30 13.94
N LEU A 195 -7.08 7.32 13.22
CA LEU A 195 -5.67 6.91 13.37
C LEU A 195 -4.68 7.93 12.77
N PHE A 196 -5.13 8.75 11.82
CA PHE A 196 -4.29 9.67 11.06
C PHE A 196 -4.95 11.06 11.01
N PRO A 197 -4.94 11.81 12.13
CA PRO A 197 -5.68 13.06 12.23
C PRO A 197 -5.17 14.16 11.29
N GLU A 198 -3.93 14.07 10.83
CA GLU A 198 -3.30 15.03 9.90
C GLU A 198 -3.46 14.61 8.42
N ALA A 199 -3.85 13.36 8.16
CA ALA A 199 -3.95 12.84 6.81
C ALA A 199 -5.28 13.19 6.14
N THR A 200 -5.24 13.41 4.83
CA THR A 200 -6.46 13.60 4.04
C THR A 200 -7.00 12.24 3.57
N MET A 201 -8.24 11.91 3.94
CA MET A 201 -8.93 10.72 3.46
C MET A 201 -9.66 10.98 2.13
N PHE A 202 -9.38 10.15 1.14
CA PHE A 202 -9.98 10.20 -0.19
C PHE A 202 -11.15 9.20 -0.29
N SER A 203 -12.35 9.73 -0.50
CA SER A 203 -13.59 8.95 -0.58
C SER A 203 -14.59 9.45 -1.64
N SER A 204 -14.14 10.32 -2.56
CA SER A 204 -15.01 10.89 -3.61
C SER A 204 -15.39 9.91 -4.72
N ILE A 205 -14.60 8.86 -4.94
CA ILE A 205 -14.92 7.73 -5.81
C ILE A 205 -15.56 6.63 -4.94
N ASN A 206 -16.58 5.94 -5.48
CA ASN A 206 -17.18 4.78 -4.83
C ASN A 206 -16.09 3.75 -4.48
N PRO A 207 -15.94 3.30 -3.21
CA PRO A 207 -14.86 2.39 -2.80
C PRO A 207 -14.77 1.09 -3.59
N ASP A 208 -15.89 0.59 -4.15
CA ASP A 208 -15.93 -0.61 -5.00
C ASP A 208 -15.29 -0.39 -6.38
N GLU A 209 -15.23 0.87 -6.83
CA GLU A 209 -14.81 1.22 -8.20
C GLU A 209 -13.39 1.77 -8.25
N VAL A 210 -12.81 2.17 -7.11
CA VAL A 210 -11.48 2.82 -7.02
C VAL A 210 -10.42 2.08 -7.83
N ILE A 211 -10.28 0.77 -7.65
CA ILE A 211 -9.25 -0.03 -8.36
C ILE A 211 -9.52 -0.04 -9.87
N ALA A 212 -10.78 -0.23 -10.29
CA ALA A 212 -11.16 -0.26 -11.69
C ALA A 212 -10.95 1.09 -12.38
N VAL A 213 -11.31 2.20 -11.71
CA VAL A 213 -11.05 3.57 -12.19
C VAL A 213 -9.56 3.82 -12.36
N GLY A 214 -8.75 3.38 -11.39
CA GLY A 214 -7.29 3.44 -11.47
C GLY A 214 -6.71 2.67 -12.66
N ALA A 215 -7.15 1.43 -12.85
CA ALA A 215 -6.74 0.61 -13.98
C ALA A 215 -7.16 1.24 -15.33
N ALA A 216 -8.37 1.81 -15.41
CA ALA A 216 -8.85 2.50 -16.61
C ALA A 216 -8.03 3.75 -16.92
N LYS A 217 -7.62 4.52 -15.90
CA LYS A 217 -6.68 5.64 -16.06
C LYS A 217 -5.32 5.18 -16.58
N GLN A 218 -4.76 4.12 -16.02
CA GLN A 218 -3.49 3.57 -16.53
C GLN A 218 -3.62 3.13 -18.00
N ALA A 219 -4.70 2.44 -18.34
CA ALA A 219 -4.97 2.05 -19.72
C ALA A 219 -5.06 3.27 -20.65
N SER A 220 -5.66 4.38 -20.20
CA SER A 220 -5.74 5.61 -21.00
C SER A 220 -4.35 6.20 -21.33
N PHE A 221 -3.40 6.14 -20.40
CA PHE A 221 -2.02 6.60 -20.65
C PHE A 221 -1.30 5.71 -21.65
N LEU A 222 -1.49 4.40 -21.57
CA LEU A 222 -0.93 3.46 -22.53
C LEU A 222 -1.56 3.67 -23.91
N SER A 223 -2.87 3.89 -23.99
CA SER A 223 -3.59 4.14 -25.25
C SER A 223 -3.19 5.45 -25.92
N CYS A 224 -2.95 6.53 -25.17
CA CYS A 224 -2.44 7.79 -25.74
C CYS A 224 -1.01 7.66 -26.30
N SER A 225 -0.26 6.62 -25.94
CA SER A 225 1.02 6.33 -26.60
C SER A 225 0.85 5.83 -28.05
N PHE A 226 -0.38 5.47 -28.46
CA PHE A 226 -0.72 5.00 -29.80
C PHE A 226 -1.44 6.05 -30.67
N ASP A 227 -1.79 7.22 -30.11
CA ASP A 227 -2.49 8.29 -30.82
C ASP A 227 -1.57 9.52 -30.97
N PRO A 228 -1.05 9.82 -32.18
CA PRO A 228 -0.12 10.92 -32.40
C PRO A 228 -0.72 12.32 -32.16
N ASP A 229 -2.05 12.43 -32.06
CA ASP A 229 -2.77 13.69 -31.82
C ASP A 229 -3.13 13.91 -30.33
N CYS A 230 -2.78 12.98 -29.42
CA CYS A 230 -3.02 13.15 -27.98
C CYS A 230 -1.98 14.13 -27.39
N GLU A 231 -2.34 15.42 -27.28
CA GLU A 231 -1.53 16.45 -26.62
C GLU A 231 -1.23 16.07 -25.15
N HIS A 232 0.03 15.71 -24.92
CA HIS A 232 0.76 15.73 -23.66
C HIS A 232 0.26 14.83 -22.51
N LEU A 233 0.73 13.59 -22.56
CA LEU A 233 1.16 12.85 -21.35
C LEU A 233 2.44 12.05 -21.61
N SER A 234 3.33 12.60 -22.42
CA SER A 234 4.74 12.23 -22.40
C SER A 234 5.33 12.74 -21.09
N MET A 235 5.06 12.03 -20.00
CA MET A 235 5.96 12.03 -18.86
C MET A 235 7.26 11.43 -19.38
N GLU A 236 8.14 12.29 -19.90
CA GLU A 236 9.55 11.92 -20.00
C GLU A 236 9.96 11.54 -18.59
N LEU A 237 10.12 10.24 -18.35
CA LEU A 237 10.53 9.74 -17.06
C LEU A 237 12.05 9.93 -17.02
N PRO A 238 12.58 10.92 -16.29
CA PRO A 238 14.01 11.06 -16.18
C PRO A 238 14.54 9.76 -15.56
N ALA A 239 15.60 9.23 -16.16
CA ALA A 239 16.20 7.98 -15.73
C ALA A 239 17.70 8.15 -15.62
N VAL A 240 18.31 7.33 -14.78
CA VAL A 240 19.75 7.29 -14.61
C VAL A 240 20.37 6.90 -15.94
N SER A 241 21.17 7.79 -16.53
CA SER A 241 21.77 7.58 -17.85
C SER A 241 22.88 6.52 -17.83
N LYS A 242 23.56 6.36 -16.70
CA LYS A 242 24.73 5.50 -16.55
C LYS A 242 24.70 4.69 -15.25
N PRO A 243 25.08 3.40 -15.28
CA PRO A 243 25.04 2.56 -14.10
C PRO A 243 25.99 3.05 -13.00
N ILE A 244 25.51 3.05 -11.76
CA ILE A 244 26.27 3.46 -10.57
C ILE A 244 26.78 2.25 -9.80
N PHE A 245 28.04 2.31 -9.42
CA PHE A 245 28.76 1.29 -8.68
C PHE A 245 29.39 1.86 -7.41
N ILE A 246 29.67 1.00 -6.45
CA ILE A 246 30.48 1.35 -5.28
C ILE A 246 31.65 0.40 -5.09
N LYS A 247 32.69 0.88 -4.40
CA LYS A 247 33.83 0.09 -3.96
C LYS A 247 34.13 0.40 -2.50
N LEU A 248 34.26 -0.64 -1.67
CA LEU A 248 34.72 -0.49 -0.29
C LEU A 248 36.25 -0.63 -0.26
N SER A 249 36.92 0.17 0.56
CA SER A 249 38.36 0.06 0.78
C SER A 249 38.72 -1.35 1.26
N GLY A 250 39.67 -2.00 0.57
CA GLY A 250 40.07 -3.39 0.82
C GLY A 250 39.41 -4.41 -0.11
N GLN A 251 38.37 -4.03 -0.88
CA GLN A 251 37.77 -4.88 -1.91
C GLN A 251 38.28 -4.47 -3.31
N SER A 252 38.53 -5.45 -4.17
CA SER A 252 38.98 -5.21 -5.55
C SER A 252 37.83 -4.96 -6.52
N GLU A 253 36.65 -5.52 -6.24
CA GLU A 253 35.52 -5.55 -7.16
C GLU A 253 34.55 -4.36 -6.95
N LEU A 254 34.05 -3.82 -8.06
CA LEU A 254 32.99 -2.82 -8.08
C LEU A 254 31.63 -3.52 -7.94
N LYS A 255 30.81 -3.06 -6.99
CA LYS A 255 29.46 -3.60 -6.80
C LYS A 255 28.45 -2.71 -7.49
N TYR A 256 27.58 -3.32 -8.29
CA TYR A 256 26.51 -2.63 -9.01
C TYR A 256 25.38 -2.24 -8.06
N VAL A 257 25.05 -0.95 -7.98
CA VAL A 257 24.11 -0.41 -6.97
C VAL A 257 22.86 0.16 -7.60
N ILE A 258 22.99 1.03 -8.61
CA ILE A 258 21.85 1.63 -9.31
C ILE A 258 21.97 1.32 -10.79
N PRO A 259 21.00 0.60 -11.37
CA PRO A 259 20.99 0.33 -12.79
C PRO A 259 20.88 1.56 -13.68
N GLU A 260 21.50 1.50 -14.86
CA GLU A 260 21.12 2.40 -15.94
C GLU A 260 19.64 2.21 -16.28
N LEU A 261 19.02 3.29 -16.75
CA LEU A 261 17.59 3.39 -17.00
C LEU A 261 16.72 3.20 -15.74
N SER A 262 17.31 3.17 -14.54
CA SER A 262 16.52 3.28 -13.31
C SER A 262 15.79 4.62 -13.31
N PRO A 263 14.47 4.66 -13.14
CA PRO A 263 13.73 5.89 -13.00
C PRO A 263 14.26 6.74 -11.83
N VAL A 264 14.46 8.04 -12.02
CA VAL A 264 14.79 8.96 -10.92
C VAL A 264 13.52 9.65 -10.41
N PRO A 265 13.39 9.90 -9.11
CA PRO A 265 14.37 9.61 -8.04
C PRO A 265 14.50 8.12 -7.69
N VAL A 266 15.71 7.69 -7.37
CA VAL A 266 15.99 6.29 -6.98
C VAL A 266 16.89 6.24 -5.75
N LYS A 267 16.49 5.40 -4.78
CA LYS A 267 17.25 5.14 -3.56
C LYS A 267 17.55 3.65 -3.44
N ARG A 268 18.81 3.31 -3.15
CA ARG A 268 19.28 1.93 -2.93
C ARG A 268 20.11 1.87 -1.66
N ILE A 269 19.78 0.94 -0.78
CA ILE A 269 20.48 0.70 0.49
C ILE A 269 21.11 -0.68 0.43
N HIS A 270 22.42 -0.76 0.67
CA HIS A 270 23.16 -2.01 0.78
C HIS A 270 23.91 -2.07 2.10
N THR A 271 23.87 -3.22 2.76
CA THR A 271 24.61 -3.45 4.00
C THR A 271 25.82 -4.32 3.74
N TYR A 272 26.99 -3.91 4.24
CA TYR A 272 28.24 -4.64 4.07
C TYR A 272 28.86 -4.97 5.43
N PRO A 273 29.32 -6.21 5.64
CA PRO A 273 30.11 -6.54 6.82
C PRO A 273 31.51 -5.93 6.71
N VAL A 274 32.05 -5.50 7.85
CA VAL A 274 33.41 -4.98 8.01
C VAL A 274 34.09 -5.76 9.12
N ASP A 275 35.24 -6.34 8.81
CA ASP A 275 36.02 -7.15 9.74
C ASP A 275 36.69 -6.30 10.83
N SER A 276 37.03 -6.93 11.96
CA SER A 276 37.78 -6.29 13.03
C SER A 276 39.20 -5.95 12.57
N GLY A 277 39.60 -4.67 12.66
CA GLY A 277 40.95 -4.22 12.34
C GLY A 277 41.03 -2.91 11.55
N TYR A 278 39.90 -2.44 11.02
CA TYR A 278 39.80 -1.16 10.32
C TYR A 278 39.33 -0.07 11.29
N SER A 279 40.13 1.00 11.48
CA SER A 279 39.72 2.21 12.21
C SER A 279 38.90 3.17 11.35
N GLU A 280 39.03 3.03 10.03
CA GLU A 280 38.28 3.79 9.04
C GLU A 280 37.95 2.90 7.83
N ILE A 281 36.88 3.23 7.12
CA ILE A 281 36.55 2.60 5.84
C ILE A 281 36.05 3.66 4.87
N THR A 282 36.58 3.59 3.65
CA THR A 282 36.21 4.50 2.58
C THR A 282 35.33 3.77 1.59
N VAL A 283 34.22 4.40 1.22
CA VAL A 283 33.36 3.94 0.13
C VAL A 283 33.52 4.91 -1.02
N GLU A 284 33.97 4.39 -2.14
CA GLU A 284 34.16 5.11 -3.40
C GLU A 284 32.95 4.86 -4.30
N LEU A 285 32.46 5.92 -4.93
CA LEU A 285 31.35 5.89 -5.87
C LEU A 285 31.86 5.99 -7.29
N TYR A 286 31.38 5.11 -8.16
CA TYR A 286 31.79 5.03 -9.55
C TYR A 286 30.59 5.08 -10.49
N GLU A 287 30.85 5.59 -11.68
CA GLU A 287 29.96 5.54 -12.84
C GLU A 287 30.67 4.77 -13.96
N LYS A 288 29.96 3.93 -14.68
CA LYS A 288 30.46 3.26 -15.90
C LYS A 288 29.61 3.63 -17.09
N GLU A 289 30.12 3.45 -18.32
CA GLU A 289 29.31 3.69 -19.52
C GLU A 289 28.23 2.62 -19.74
N ARG A 290 28.56 1.38 -19.37
CA ARG A 290 27.69 0.20 -19.37
C ARG A 290 28.14 -0.74 -18.26
N ILE A 291 27.31 -1.73 -17.93
CA ILE A 291 27.62 -2.68 -16.85
C ILE A 291 28.95 -3.43 -17.07
N ASP A 292 29.22 -3.84 -18.32
CA ASP A 292 30.41 -4.59 -18.74
C ASP A 292 31.59 -3.69 -19.15
N SER A 293 31.50 -2.37 -18.97
CA SER A 293 32.59 -1.46 -19.31
C SER A 293 33.76 -1.63 -18.36
N ASP A 294 34.97 -1.77 -18.90
CA ASP A 294 36.23 -1.73 -18.13
C ASP A 294 36.55 -0.30 -17.65
N ILE A 295 36.04 0.71 -18.36
CA ILE A 295 36.26 2.11 -18.02
C ILE A 295 35.23 2.52 -16.97
N SER A 296 35.73 2.85 -15.77
CA SER A 296 34.96 3.42 -14.66
C SER A 296 35.47 4.81 -14.30
N LYS A 297 34.56 5.77 -14.10
CA LYS A 297 34.85 7.12 -13.61
C LYS A 297 34.55 7.19 -12.12
N LEU A 298 35.53 7.61 -11.31
CA LEU A 298 35.30 7.90 -9.89
C LEU A 298 34.51 9.21 -9.77
N LEU A 299 33.36 9.15 -9.12
CA LEU A 299 32.49 10.31 -8.85
C LEU A 299 32.85 11.00 -7.54
N GLY A 300 33.24 10.23 -6.52
CA GLY A 300 33.64 10.75 -5.22
C GLY A 300 33.79 9.64 -4.19
N LYS A 301 34.04 10.02 -2.94
CA LYS A 301 34.19 9.07 -1.83
C LYS A 301 33.69 9.66 -0.52
N ALA A 302 33.22 8.79 0.36
CA ALA A 302 32.91 9.11 1.75
C ALA A 302 33.66 8.14 2.66
N THR A 303 34.14 8.63 3.80
CA THR A 303 34.92 7.82 4.75
C THR A 303 34.24 7.86 6.11
N LEU A 304 33.96 6.68 6.66
CA LEU A 304 33.57 6.52 8.06
C LEU A 304 34.83 6.31 8.89
N THR A 305 35.01 7.11 9.92
CA THR A 305 36.10 7.00 10.91
C THR A 305 35.57 6.47 12.23
N GLU A 306 36.46 6.10 13.15
CA GLU A 306 36.13 5.68 14.52
C GLU A 306 35.36 4.34 14.59
N LEU A 307 35.65 3.43 13.67
CA LEU A 307 35.07 2.09 13.67
C LEU A 307 35.72 1.23 14.78
N ASN A 308 34.88 0.65 15.63
CA ASN A 308 35.32 -0.15 16.78
C ASN A 308 34.96 -1.62 16.60
N GLY A 309 35.92 -2.41 16.10
CA GLY A 309 35.76 -3.85 15.92
C GLY A 309 34.91 -4.23 14.71
N ALA A 310 34.48 -5.49 14.67
CA ALA A 310 33.67 -6.00 13.57
C ALA A 310 32.25 -5.40 13.61
N THR A 311 31.84 -4.82 12.48
CA THR A 311 30.55 -4.12 12.37
C THR A 311 29.92 -4.30 10.99
N GLN A 312 28.75 -3.71 10.79
CA GLN A 312 28.09 -3.61 9.50
C GLN A 312 27.93 -2.15 9.13
N ILE A 313 28.02 -1.85 7.84
CA ILE A 313 27.86 -0.50 7.32
C ILE A 313 26.75 -0.50 6.30
N SER A 314 25.79 0.39 6.52
CA SER A 314 24.73 0.70 5.57
C SER A 314 25.23 1.79 4.62
N VAL A 315 25.24 1.48 3.33
CA VAL A 315 25.54 2.41 2.24
C VAL A 315 24.25 2.70 1.51
N GLU A 316 23.75 3.91 1.69
CA GLU A 316 22.59 4.44 0.99
C GLU A 316 23.07 5.32 -0.16
N VAL A 317 22.63 5.02 -1.39
CA VAL A 317 22.85 5.87 -2.57
C VAL A 317 21.49 6.35 -3.05
N ASN A 318 21.32 7.66 -3.14
CA ASN A 318 20.11 8.34 -3.59
C ASN A 318 20.42 9.24 -4.78
N ILE A 319 19.62 9.16 -5.84
CA ILE A 319 19.63 10.10 -6.97
C ILE A 319 18.27 10.79 -6.97
N ASN A 320 18.26 12.12 -6.93
CA ASN A 320 17.03 12.92 -6.93
C ASN A 320 16.49 13.17 -8.36
N ASN A 321 15.35 13.86 -8.44
CA ASN A 321 14.60 14.08 -9.68
C ASN A 321 15.38 14.88 -10.74
N ILE A 322 16.38 15.66 -10.32
CA ILE A 322 17.24 16.46 -11.20
C ILE A 322 18.59 15.79 -11.49
N GLY A 323 18.82 14.56 -11.02
CA GLY A 323 20.07 13.82 -11.24
C GLY A 323 21.19 14.11 -10.22
N GLY A 324 20.92 14.89 -9.17
CA GLY A 324 21.83 15.09 -8.05
C GLY A 324 21.97 13.81 -7.23
N LEU A 325 23.19 13.44 -6.88
CA LEU A 325 23.52 12.17 -6.23
C LEU A 325 23.99 12.40 -4.78
N HIS A 326 23.39 11.69 -3.85
CA HIS A 326 23.77 11.68 -2.44
C HIS A 326 24.08 10.26 -1.96
N MET A 327 25.30 10.03 -1.48
CA MET A 327 25.67 8.81 -0.76
C MET A 327 25.72 9.11 0.74
N THR A 328 25.08 8.26 1.55
CA THR A 328 25.17 8.28 3.01
C THR A 328 25.69 6.94 3.51
N LEU A 329 26.71 6.98 4.36
CA LEU A 329 27.24 5.84 5.09
C LEU A 329 26.74 5.92 6.52
N THR A 330 26.29 4.79 7.09
CA THR A 330 25.88 4.72 8.50
C THR A 330 26.37 3.42 9.12
N GLU A 331 27.04 3.53 10.27
CA GLU A 331 27.34 2.40 11.14
C GLU A 331 26.18 2.27 12.15
N PRO A 332 25.35 1.20 12.09
CA PRO A 332 24.08 1.18 12.83
C PRO A 332 24.22 1.14 14.35
N LYS A 333 25.34 0.64 14.90
CA LYS A 333 25.52 0.43 16.34
C LYS A 333 25.89 1.72 17.08
N SER A 334 26.81 2.48 16.50
CA SER A 334 27.35 3.75 16.98
C SER A 334 26.65 4.97 16.39
N GLN A 335 25.83 4.77 15.34
CA GLN A 335 25.12 5.83 14.61
C GLN A 335 26.05 6.87 13.97
N ILE A 336 27.34 6.54 13.79
CA ILE A 336 28.29 7.39 13.08
C ILE A 336 27.89 7.43 11.59
N LYS A 337 27.93 8.63 11.01
CA LYS A 337 27.54 8.89 9.62
C LYS A 337 28.62 9.65 8.87
N ALA A 338 28.74 9.36 7.59
CA ALA A 338 29.50 10.15 6.63
C ALA A 338 28.68 10.26 5.35
N SER A 339 28.85 11.34 4.59
CA SER A 339 28.11 11.50 3.35
C SER A 339 28.91 12.21 2.27
N LEU A 340 28.48 12.00 1.04
CA LEU A 340 28.98 12.63 -0.18
C LEU A 340 27.77 13.17 -0.95
N LYS A 341 27.76 14.47 -1.25
CA LYS A 341 26.78 15.12 -2.12
C LYS A 341 27.47 15.53 -3.42
N LEU A 342 26.87 15.19 -4.54
CA LEU A 342 27.26 15.60 -5.87
C LEU A 342 26.05 16.26 -6.52
N ASP A 343 26.22 17.50 -6.97
CA ASP A 343 25.17 18.21 -7.69
C ASP A 343 24.94 17.57 -9.08
N ALA A 344 23.75 17.82 -9.64
CA ALA A 344 23.42 17.34 -10.97
C ALA A 344 24.43 17.85 -12.02
N PRO A 345 24.84 17.03 -12.99
CA PRO A 345 25.65 17.52 -14.10
C PRO A 345 24.87 18.60 -14.86
N SER A 346 25.51 19.76 -15.03
CA SER A 346 24.99 20.95 -15.73
C SER A 346 24.72 20.73 -17.20
#